data_AF-A0A8K0VTM3-F1
#
_entry.id   AF-A0A8K0VTM3-F1
#
_cell.length_a   1.000
_cell.length_b   1.000
_cell.length_c   1.000
_cell.angle_alpha   90.00
_cell.angle_beta   90.00
_cell.angle_gamma   90.00
#
_symmetry.space_group_name_H-M   'P 1'
#
loop_
_entity.id
_entity.type
_entity.pdbx_description
1 polymer ?
#
loop_
_entity_poly.entity_id
_entity_poly.type
_entity_poly.pdbx_seq_one_letter_code
_entity_poly.pdbx_strand_id
1 'polypeptide(L)'
;MLTTEMSASQSNSLEGSDSEKCLSGGSRGSGDAIIDIDSRAPTLLEQKTEISNPSRALVEAEINSAITVPLQEYPRGYPQQAAFQSSDSSWSIYRAFNYLHARVILDLQDEIRCLEEDLEEIDLENQAVNRLRSRRDDLRHASSTNKPSARAQLIETIRTKLVNYDELLVKARELNAFQQPSKRDYRSLRTWFWNKKPLSFEAEMDYIKRKEDLVSLRHGREWSGFDGFIENCLRRVHCKFTHRVFATKELREKTDDPHLFYYSHSRVEKLVGVIITAIIFILLVLPVVAMYKLTSVGDRNSTFDAVGILVVFTLLFSAAMSLLTKARRHELFAASAAYCAVLVVFISNFSNDPRFSTNDGQ
;
A
#
# COMPACT_ATOMS: atom_id res chain seq x y z
N MET A 1 -23.17 -11.87 53.28
CA MET A 1 -23.02 -10.65 54.12
C MET A 1 -22.10 -9.73 53.37
N LEU A 2 -22.47 -8.60 52.78
CA LEU A 2 -23.65 -7.73 52.69
C LEU A 2 -23.43 -6.97 51.33
N THR A 3 -24.32 -7.01 50.32
CA THR A 3 -25.42 -6.04 50.03
C THR A 3 -24.94 -4.59 49.91
N THR A 4 -25.27 -3.69 48.96
CA THR A 4 -26.17 -3.55 47.77
C THR A 4 -25.76 -2.16 47.16
N GLU A 5 -25.80 -1.87 45.86
CA GLU A 5 -26.82 -1.08 45.09
C GLU A 5 -26.08 -0.63 43.81
N MET A 6 -26.48 -0.88 42.55
CA MET A 6 -27.71 -0.64 41.78
C MET A 6 -28.18 0.83 41.74
N SER A 7 -27.92 1.51 40.62
CA SER A 7 -28.84 2.52 40.09
C SER A 7 -28.72 2.61 38.56
N ALA A 8 -29.88 2.58 37.92
CA ALA A 8 -30.15 2.67 36.50
C ALA A 8 -30.87 4.00 36.21
N SER A 9 -30.66 4.59 35.02
CA SER A 9 -31.51 5.65 34.44
C SER A 9 -31.20 5.74 32.94
N GLN A 10 -31.99 5.09 32.09
CA GLN A 10 -33.14 5.63 31.35
C GLN A 10 -32.79 6.30 30.01
N SER A 11 -33.15 5.56 28.97
CA SER A 11 -33.40 5.92 27.58
C SER A 11 -34.49 6.97 27.42
N ASN A 12 -34.35 7.87 26.44
CA ASN A 12 -35.48 8.57 25.84
C ASN A 12 -35.43 8.44 24.32
N SER A 13 -36.45 7.77 23.80
CA SER A 13 -36.83 7.60 22.40
C SER A 13 -37.63 8.82 21.93
N LEU A 14 -37.44 9.21 20.67
CA LEU A 14 -38.43 9.98 19.91
C LEU A 14 -38.56 9.34 18.53
N GLU A 15 -39.74 8.77 18.30
CA GLU A 15 -40.27 8.33 17.01
C GLU A 15 -40.61 9.52 16.11
N GLY A 16 -40.60 9.29 14.79
CA GLY A 16 -41.10 10.21 13.78
C GLY A 16 -40.91 9.65 12.38
N SER A 17 -41.91 8.92 11.92
CA SER A 17 -42.10 8.31 10.60
C SER A 17 -42.16 9.35 9.46
N ASP A 18 -41.68 9.01 8.26
CA ASP A 18 -42.55 8.52 7.18
C ASP A 18 -41.83 8.29 5.84
N SER A 19 -42.44 7.37 5.10
CA SER A 19 -42.03 6.65 3.89
C SER A 19 -42.15 7.48 2.60
N GLU A 20 -41.31 7.22 1.58
CA GLU A 20 -41.72 6.52 0.33
C GLU A 20 -40.66 6.47 -0.80
N LYS A 21 -40.42 5.22 -1.25
CA LYS A 21 -40.23 4.67 -2.62
C LYS A 21 -39.34 5.33 -3.70
N CYS A 22 -38.35 4.52 -4.09
CA CYS A 22 -37.92 4.07 -5.44
C CYS A 22 -38.32 4.86 -6.70
N LEU A 23 -37.35 5.15 -7.57
CA LEU A 23 -37.07 4.39 -8.81
C LEU A 23 -35.89 4.96 -9.61
N SER A 24 -35.30 4.06 -10.39
CA SER A 24 -34.16 4.15 -11.30
C SER A 24 -34.29 5.13 -12.47
N GLY A 25 -33.15 5.64 -12.96
CA GLY A 25 -33.02 6.14 -14.33
C GLY A 25 -31.71 6.88 -14.57
N GLY A 26 -30.74 6.24 -15.23
CA GLY A 26 -29.54 6.91 -15.69
C GLY A 26 -29.79 7.79 -16.92
N SER A 27 -29.05 8.89 -17.05
CA SER A 27 -28.61 9.40 -18.35
C SER A 27 -27.45 10.39 -18.19
N ARG A 28 -26.45 10.21 -19.03
CA ARG A 28 -25.34 11.14 -19.28
C ARG A 28 -25.89 12.40 -19.95
N GLY A 29 -25.46 13.58 -19.52
CA GLY A 29 -25.78 14.84 -20.20
C GLY A 29 -24.78 15.93 -19.86
N SER A 30 -24.01 16.34 -20.87
CA SER A 30 -23.06 17.44 -20.88
C SER A 30 -23.73 18.75 -20.46
N GLY A 31 -23.21 19.42 -19.43
CA GLY A 31 -23.72 20.71 -18.96
C GLY A 31 -22.99 21.86 -19.63
N ASP A 32 -23.47 22.30 -20.79
CA ASP A 32 -23.21 23.65 -21.30
C ASP A 32 -24.21 24.61 -20.64
N ALA A 33 -23.71 25.56 -19.85
CA ALA A 33 -24.53 26.59 -19.23
C ALA A 33 -24.92 27.64 -20.30
N ILE A 34 -26.21 27.69 -20.64
CA ILE A 34 -26.80 28.76 -21.46
C ILE A 34 -27.02 29.96 -20.54
N ILE A 35 -26.28 31.05 -20.78
CA ILE A 35 -26.48 32.34 -20.10
C ILE A 35 -27.58 33.10 -20.84
N ASP A 36 -28.69 33.31 -20.17
CA ASP A 36 -29.82 34.11 -20.64
C ASP A 36 -29.46 35.61 -20.51
N ILE A 37 -29.40 36.31 -21.65
CA ILE A 37 -29.10 37.74 -21.73
C ILE A 37 -30.38 38.45 -22.11
N ASP A 38 -31.22 38.75 -21.13
CA ASP A 38 -32.04 39.97 -21.17
C ASP A 38 -32.58 40.31 -19.78
N SER A 39 -31.86 41.16 -19.06
CA SER A 39 -32.41 41.89 -17.91
C SER A 39 -31.77 43.26 -17.85
N ARG A 40 -32.53 44.23 -18.34
CA ARG A 40 -32.21 45.65 -18.39
C ARG A 40 -32.54 46.28 -17.03
N ALA A 41 -31.52 46.47 -16.19
CA ALA A 41 -31.61 47.25 -14.97
C ALA A 41 -30.65 48.46 -15.04
N PRO A 42 -31.07 49.67 -14.61
CA PRO A 42 -30.34 50.90 -14.87
C PRO A 42 -29.15 51.09 -13.93
N THR A 43 -28.07 51.55 -14.54
CA THR A 43 -26.75 51.88 -14.00
C THR A 43 -26.82 52.79 -12.77
N LEU A 44 -26.46 52.27 -11.60
CA LEU A 44 -25.99 53.09 -10.48
C LEU A 44 -24.46 53.02 -10.44
N LEU A 45 -23.88 54.21 -10.49
CA LEU A 45 -22.46 54.56 -10.54
C LEU A 45 -21.55 53.55 -9.84
N GLU A 46 -20.90 52.75 -10.67
CA GLU A 46 -19.79 51.89 -10.33
C GLU A 46 -18.62 52.77 -9.88
N GLN A 47 -18.39 52.76 -8.57
CA GLN A 47 -17.11 53.18 -8.00
C GLN A 47 -16.08 52.20 -8.58
N LYS A 48 -15.39 52.64 -9.63
CA LYS A 48 -14.35 51.90 -10.34
C LYS A 48 -13.21 51.63 -9.36
N THR A 49 -13.37 50.58 -8.55
CA THR A 49 -12.26 49.91 -7.92
C THR A 49 -11.49 49.33 -9.10
N GLU A 50 -10.35 49.94 -9.43
CA GLU A 50 -9.43 49.36 -10.40
C GLU A 50 -9.01 47.99 -9.84
N ILE A 51 -9.74 46.94 -10.21
CA ILE A 51 -9.26 45.58 -10.10
C ILE A 51 -8.18 45.49 -11.18
N SER A 52 -6.98 45.94 -10.82
CA SER A 52 -5.79 45.68 -11.62
C SER A 52 -5.73 44.17 -11.78
N ASN A 53 -5.93 43.67 -13.00
CA ASN A 53 -5.75 42.26 -13.28
C ASN A 53 -4.36 41.86 -12.75
N PRO A 54 -4.27 40.94 -11.78
CA PRO A 54 -3.00 40.60 -11.17
C PRO A 54 -2.06 40.14 -12.28
N SER A 55 -0.82 40.65 -12.26
CA SER A 55 0.16 40.28 -13.28
C SER A 55 0.30 38.75 -13.28
N ARG A 56 0.47 38.15 -14.46
CA ARG A 56 0.63 36.68 -14.58
C ARG A 56 1.72 36.15 -13.64
N ALA A 57 2.77 36.94 -13.39
CA ALA A 57 3.84 36.60 -12.46
C ALA A 57 3.39 36.56 -11.00
N LEU A 58 2.48 37.45 -10.56
CA LEU A 58 1.90 37.41 -9.22
C LEU A 58 0.96 36.23 -9.05
N VAL A 59 0.16 35.94 -10.08
CA VAL A 59 -0.72 34.77 -10.10
C VAL A 59 0.11 33.48 -10.05
N GLU A 60 1.19 33.38 -10.85
CA GLU A 60 2.12 32.26 -10.79
C GLU A 60 2.86 32.17 -9.45
N ALA A 61 3.25 33.28 -8.84
CA ALA A 61 3.90 33.28 -7.53
C ALA A 61 2.96 32.80 -6.43
N GLU A 62 1.70 33.23 -6.44
CA GLU A 62 0.68 32.78 -5.49
C GLU A 62 0.35 31.29 -5.69
N ILE A 63 0.16 30.85 -6.94
CA ILE A 63 -0.09 29.44 -7.29
C ILE A 63 1.08 28.54 -6.84
N ASN A 64 2.32 29.03 -6.91
CA ASN A 64 3.50 28.29 -6.48
C ASN A 64 3.82 28.47 -4.99
N SER A 65 3.09 29.33 -4.26
CA SER A 65 3.30 29.50 -2.83
C SER A 65 2.70 28.31 -2.09
N ALA A 66 3.51 27.68 -1.25
CA ALA A 66 3.10 26.53 -0.45
C ALA A 66 3.26 26.88 1.02
N ILE A 67 2.21 26.67 1.81
CA ILE A 67 2.29 26.78 3.27
C ILE A 67 3.03 25.54 3.78
N THR A 68 4.24 25.74 4.30
CA THR A 68 5.01 24.70 4.98
C THR A 68 5.20 25.08 6.43
N VAL A 69 4.81 24.18 7.34
CA VAL A 69 5.04 24.34 8.77
C VAL A 69 6.20 23.42 9.16
N PRO A 70 7.32 23.96 9.67
CA PRO A 70 8.45 23.14 10.09
C PRO A 70 8.07 22.30 11.31
N LEU A 71 8.65 21.10 11.41
CA LEU A 71 8.36 20.14 12.48
C LEU A 71 8.57 20.71 13.90
N GLN A 72 9.49 21.67 14.02
CA GLN A 72 9.90 22.30 15.26
C GLN A 72 8.84 23.24 15.84
N GLU A 73 7.91 23.75 15.02
CA GLU A 73 6.84 24.65 15.46
C GLU A 73 5.70 23.89 16.15
N TYR A 74 5.58 22.58 15.94
CA TYR A 74 4.55 21.78 16.59
C TYR A 74 4.85 21.58 18.09
N PRO A 75 3.81 21.62 18.96
CA PRO A 75 3.98 21.37 20.39
C PRO A 75 4.60 19.99 20.68
N ARG A 76 5.50 19.95 21.67
CA ARG A 76 6.13 18.68 22.12
C ARG A 76 5.08 17.67 22.59
N GLY A 77 5.40 16.38 22.47
CA GLY A 77 4.48 15.29 22.77
C GLY A 77 3.87 14.67 21.51
N TYR A 78 2.64 14.20 21.65
CA TYR A 78 1.86 13.63 20.55
C TYR A 78 1.68 14.56 19.34
N PRO A 79 1.50 15.90 19.48
CA PRO A 79 1.37 16.76 18.31
C PRO A 79 2.61 16.75 17.43
N GLN A 80 3.81 16.84 18.02
CA GLN A 80 5.07 16.75 17.29
C GLN A 80 5.32 15.36 16.70
N GLN A 81 4.94 14.28 17.40
CA GLN A 81 5.01 12.92 16.83
C GLN A 81 4.06 12.77 15.63
N ALA A 82 2.81 13.24 15.76
CA ALA A 82 1.84 13.21 14.68
C ALA A 82 2.32 14.02 13.48
N ALA A 83 2.88 15.21 13.71
CA ALA A 83 3.52 16.01 12.67
C ALA A 83 4.67 15.26 11.99
N PHE A 84 5.53 14.56 12.75
CA PHE A 84 6.59 13.74 12.16
C PHE A 84 6.06 12.60 11.29
N GLN A 85 5.17 11.76 11.82
CA GLN A 85 4.66 10.57 11.13
C GLN A 85 3.76 10.91 9.92
N SER A 86 3.15 12.10 9.90
CA SER A 86 2.38 12.63 8.77
C SER A 86 3.21 13.44 7.77
N SER A 87 4.43 13.85 8.13
CA SER A 87 5.25 14.73 7.27
C SER A 87 5.73 14.07 5.97
N ASP A 88 5.88 12.74 5.95
CA ASP A 88 6.24 11.91 4.80
C ASP A 88 5.52 10.55 4.90
N SER A 89 5.03 10.02 3.78
CA SER A 89 4.38 8.71 3.73
C SER A 89 5.32 7.57 4.16
N SER A 90 6.64 7.77 4.05
CA SER A 90 7.67 6.83 4.50
C SER A 90 7.69 6.64 6.01
N TRP A 91 7.24 7.62 6.81
CA TRP A 91 7.20 7.53 8.28
C TRP A 91 5.80 7.34 8.85
N SER A 92 4.79 7.15 8.00
CA SER A 92 3.43 6.75 8.37
C SER A 92 3.40 5.28 8.83
N ILE A 93 4.15 4.99 9.90
CA ILE A 93 4.38 3.67 10.48
C ILE A 93 3.64 3.59 11.81
N TYR A 94 2.80 2.58 11.97
CA TYR A 94 1.97 2.40 13.15
C TYR A 94 2.01 0.94 13.61
N ARG A 95 1.54 0.70 14.83
CA ARG A 95 1.38 -0.65 15.36
C ARG A 95 0.08 -1.26 14.84
N ALA A 96 0.14 -2.49 14.33
CA ALA A 96 -1.01 -3.22 13.82
C ALA A 96 -1.80 -3.96 14.90
N PHE A 97 -1.17 -4.27 16.04
CA PHE A 97 -1.77 -5.01 17.15
C PHE A 97 -2.25 -6.41 16.74
N ASN A 98 -1.51 -7.10 15.86
CA ASN A 98 -1.88 -8.39 15.29
C ASN A 98 -2.20 -9.44 16.36
N TYR A 99 -1.42 -9.47 17.44
CA TYR A 99 -1.66 -10.37 18.56
C TYR A 99 -3.00 -10.11 19.27
N LEU A 100 -3.36 -8.84 19.49
CA LEU A 100 -4.63 -8.51 20.15
C LEU A 100 -5.81 -8.81 19.24
N HIS A 101 -5.71 -8.50 17.94
CA HIS A 101 -6.73 -8.89 16.97
C HIS A 101 -6.95 -10.40 16.95
N ALA A 102 -5.88 -11.19 16.93
CA ALA A 102 -5.97 -12.65 16.99
C ALA A 102 -6.67 -13.13 18.28
N ARG A 103 -6.37 -12.53 19.45
CA ARG A 103 -7.05 -12.90 20.70
C ARG A 103 -8.54 -12.61 20.66
N VAL A 104 -8.94 -11.44 20.18
CA VAL A 104 -10.38 -11.07 20.10
C VAL A 104 -11.12 -11.95 19.09
N ILE A 105 -10.47 -12.31 17.97
CA ILE A 105 -11.05 -13.25 16.99
C ILE A 105 -11.27 -14.62 17.64
N LEU A 106 -10.27 -15.14 18.37
CA LEU A 106 -10.38 -16.43 19.05
C LEU A 106 -11.44 -16.43 20.17
N ASP A 107 -11.56 -15.33 20.89
CA ASP A 107 -12.58 -15.12 21.93
C ASP A 107 -13.99 -15.16 21.33
N LEU A 108 -14.24 -14.39 20.27
CA LEU A 108 -15.51 -14.42 19.52
C LEU A 108 -15.80 -15.79 18.91
N GLN A 109 -14.77 -16.49 18.44
CA GLN A 109 -14.92 -17.84 17.88
C GLN A 109 -15.40 -18.83 18.94
N ASP A 110 -14.86 -18.76 20.17
CA ASP A 110 -15.30 -19.64 21.27
C ASP A 110 -16.70 -19.28 21.77
N GLU A 111 -17.05 -17.99 21.84
CA GLU A 111 -18.42 -17.57 22.12
C GLU A 111 -19.42 -18.14 21.10
N ILE A 112 -19.10 -18.06 19.80
CA ILE A 112 -19.96 -18.61 18.74
C ILE A 112 -20.06 -20.13 18.85
N ARG A 113 -18.95 -20.84 19.15
CA ARG A 113 -18.96 -22.30 19.40
C ARG A 113 -19.91 -22.67 20.53
N CYS A 114 -19.90 -21.93 21.65
CA CYS A 114 -20.81 -22.20 22.77
C CYS A 114 -22.28 -22.00 22.34
N LEU A 115 -22.57 -20.94 21.59
CA LEU A 115 -23.92 -20.69 21.08
C LEU A 115 -24.36 -21.75 20.04
N GLU A 116 -23.43 -22.32 19.28
CA GLU A 116 -23.67 -23.42 18.35
C GLU A 116 -24.04 -24.70 19.10
N GLU A 117 -23.31 -25.04 20.17
CA GLU A 117 -23.62 -26.16 21.06
C GLU A 117 -25.00 -25.99 21.74
N ASP A 118 -25.29 -24.80 22.28
CA ASP A 118 -26.59 -24.47 22.87
C ASP A 118 -27.73 -24.60 21.83
N LEU A 119 -27.48 -24.23 20.57
CA LEU A 119 -28.48 -24.31 19.50
C LEU A 119 -28.72 -25.77 19.10
N GLU A 120 -27.67 -26.58 19.04
CA GLU A 120 -27.78 -28.01 18.78
C GLU A 120 -28.60 -28.71 19.87
N GLU A 121 -28.39 -28.38 21.14
CA GLU A 121 -29.17 -28.93 22.25
C GLU A 121 -30.67 -28.58 22.11
N ILE A 122 -30.99 -27.31 21.84
CA ILE A 122 -32.38 -26.86 21.61
C ILE A 122 -32.99 -27.54 20.38
N ASP A 123 -32.22 -27.73 19.31
CA ASP A 123 -32.70 -28.39 18.10
C ASP A 123 -32.98 -29.88 18.36
N LEU A 124 -32.13 -30.57 19.12
CA LEU A 124 -32.37 -31.96 19.54
C LEU A 124 -33.64 -32.11 20.38
N GLU A 125 -33.88 -31.23 21.35
CA GLU A 125 -35.11 -31.23 22.16
C GLU A 125 -36.38 -31.01 21.31
N ASN A 126 -36.29 -30.17 20.29
CA ASN A 126 -37.42 -29.80 19.44
C ASN A 126 -37.66 -30.76 18.25
N GLN A 127 -36.75 -31.72 18.03
CA GLN A 127 -36.82 -32.69 16.93
C GLN A 127 -38.10 -33.55 16.98
N ALA A 128 -38.60 -33.86 18.18
CA ALA A 128 -39.77 -34.71 18.39
C ALA A 128 -41.11 -34.05 17.98
N VAL A 129 -41.18 -32.73 17.81
CA VAL A 129 -42.46 -31.97 17.81
C VAL A 129 -42.75 -31.27 16.47
N ASN A 130 -42.11 -31.63 15.36
CA ASN A 130 -42.22 -30.94 14.05
C ASN A 130 -41.90 -29.42 14.08
N ARG A 131 -41.46 -28.85 15.21
CA ARG A 131 -41.21 -27.41 15.43
C ARG A 131 -40.05 -26.89 14.56
N LEU A 132 -39.08 -27.75 14.25
CA LEU A 132 -37.95 -27.42 13.37
C LEU A 132 -38.33 -27.25 11.91
N ARG A 133 -39.47 -27.81 11.47
CA ARG A 133 -39.87 -27.81 10.05
C ARG A 133 -40.42 -26.46 9.59
N SER A 134 -40.76 -25.56 10.52
CA SER A 134 -41.42 -24.30 10.21
C SER A 134 -41.18 -23.27 11.32
N ARG A 135 -40.49 -22.17 10.99
CA ARG A 135 -40.29 -21.03 11.90
C ARG A 135 -41.61 -20.47 12.46
N ARG A 136 -42.67 -20.50 11.63
CA ARG A 136 -43.99 -20.03 12.06
C ARG A 136 -44.54 -20.89 13.20
N ASP A 137 -44.31 -22.20 13.14
CA ASP A 137 -44.86 -23.14 14.12
C ASP A 137 -44.06 -23.11 15.44
N ASP A 138 -42.74 -22.87 15.36
CA ASP A 138 -41.90 -22.56 16.53
C ASP A 138 -42.39 -21.29 17.27
N LEU A 139 -42.56 -20.18 16.53
CA LEU A 139 -43.05 -18.92 17.10
C LEU A 139 -44.48 -19.02 17.64
N ARG A 140 -45.36 -19.79 16.97
CA ARG A 140 -46.72 -20.04 17.45
C ARG A 140 -46.72 -20.77 18.78
N HIS A 141 -45.85 -21.75 18.97
CA HIS A 141 -45.74 -22.46 20.24
C HIS A 141 -45.16 -21.58 21.36
N ALA A 142 -44.17 -20.75 21.04
CA ALA A 142 -43.66 -19.75 21.98
C ALA A 142 -44.79 -18.81 22.46
N SER A 143 -45.56 -18.28 21.50
CA SER A 143 -46.73 -17.45 21.79
C SER A 143 -47.80 -18.18 22.62
N SER A 144 -48.07 -19.46 22.38
CA SER A 144 -49.06 -20.22 23.16
C SER A 144 -48.61 -20.51 24.60
N THR A 145 -47.31 -20.48 24.86
CA THR A 145 -46.73 -20.67 26.20
C THR A 145 -46.41 -19.36 26.92
N ASN A 146 -46.76 -18.21 26.33
CA ASN A 146 -46.41 -16.87 26.83
C ASN A 146 -44.91 -16.71 27.14
N LYS A 147 -44.04 -17.43 26.42
CA LYS A 147 -42.59 -17.34 26.54
C LYS A 147 -42.00 -17.05 25.16
N PRO A 148 -40.93 -16.23 25.05
CA PRO A 148 -40.26 -16.04 23.78
C PRO A 148 -39.63 -17.36 23.31
N SER A 149 -39.49 -17.54 21.98
CA SER A 149 -38.79 -18.71 21.44
C SER A 149 -37.31 -18.59 21.79
N ALA A 150 -36.83 -19.48 22.68
CA ALA A 150 -35.42 -19.56 23.06
C ALA A 150 -34.53 -19.77 21.82
N ARG A 151 -34.97 -20.65 20.90
CA ARG A 151 -34.31 -20.89 19.62
C ARG A 151 -34.19 -19.62 18.78
N ALA A 152 -35.27 -18.85 18.65
CA ALA A 152 -35.26 -17.61 17.87
C ALA A 152 -34.35 -16.54 18.48
N GLN A 153 -34.33 -16.42 19.81
CA GLN A 153 -33.44 -15.51 20.53
C GLN A 153 -31.97 -15.91 20.39
N LEU A 154 -31.68 -17.22 20.46
CA LEU A 154 -30.33 -17.74 20.28
C LEU A 154 -29.82 -17.49 18.86
N ILE A 155 -30.65 -17.75 17.84
CA ILE A 155 -30.31 -17.45 16.44
C ILE A 155 -30.09 -15.94 16.22
N GLU A 156 -30.83 -15.07 16.90
CA GLU A 156 -30.60 -13.61 16.83
C GLU A 156 -29.24 -13.23 17.43
N THR A 157 -28.90 -13.83 18.56
CA THR A 157 -27.61 -13.63 19.24
C THR A 157 -26.46 -14.12 18.36
N ILE A 158 -26.59 -15.32 17.78
CA ILE A 158 -25.64 -15.88 16.82
C ILE A 158 -25.48 -14.94 15.62
N ARG A 159 -26.57 -14.44 15.03
CA ARG A 159 -26.50 -13.50 13.91
C ARG A 159 -25.69 -12.25 14.26
N THR A 160 -25.94 -11.67 15.43
CA THR A 160 -25.22 -10.47 15.88
C THR A 160 -23.73 -10.74 16.08
N LYS A 161 -23.38 -11.88 16.71
CA LYS A 161 -21.99 -12.27 16.92
C LYS A 161 -21.27 -12.61 15.61
N LEU A 162 -21.93 -13.29 14.67
CA LEU A 162 -21.38 -13.61 13.35
C LEU A 162 -21.06 -12.34 12.56
N VAL A 163 -21.94 -11.33 12.55
CA VAL A 163 -21.65 -10.05 11.87
C VAL A 163 -20.38 -9.40 12.42
N ASN A 164 -20.25 -9.35 13.75
CA ASN A 164 -19.06 -8.78 14.39
C ASN A 164 -17.79 -9.59 14.10
N TYR A 165 -17.90 -10.93 14.10
CA TYR A 165 -16.79 -11.83 13.80
C TYR A 165 -16.33 -11.70 12.34
N ASP A 166 -17.27 -11.70 11.40
CA ASP A 166 -17.01 -11.55 9.96
C ASP A 166 -16.38 -10.18 9.65
N GLU A 167 -16.91 -9.11 10.24
CA GLU A 167 -16.33 -7.77 10.10
C GLU A 167 -14.89 -7.74 10.62
N LEU A 168 -14.66 -8.27 11.83
CA LEU A 168 -13.32 -8.30 12.43
C LEU A 168 -12.34 -9.13 11.59
N LEU A 169 -12.76 -10.26 11.02
CA LEU A 169 -11.93 -11.07 10.13
C LEU A 169 -11.56 -10.32 8.84
N VAL A 170 -12.52 -9.65 8.20
CA VAL A 170 -12.26 -8.84 7.01
C VAL A 170 -11.27 -7.71 7.33
N LYS A 171 -11.49 -7.00 8.44
CA LYS A 171 -10.58 -5.92 8.89
C LYS A 171 -9.19 -6.43 9.26
N ALA A 172 -9.10 -7.59 9.91
CA ALA A 172 -7.81 -8.23 10.22
C ALA A 172 -7.08 -8.63 8.93
N ARG A 173 -7.78 -9.13 7.91
CA ARG A 173 -7.19 -9.41 6.59
C ARG A 173 -6.69 -8.14 5.92
N GLU A 174 -7.49 -7.07 5.92
CA GLU A 174 -7.10 -5.76 5.37
C GLU A 174 -5.84 -5.22 6.08
N LEU A 175 -5.79 -5.32 7.42
CA LEU A 175 -4.63 -4.92 8.21
C LEU A 175 -3.37 -5.73 7.89
N ASN A 176 -3.51 -7.05 7.74
CA ASN A 176 -2.40 -7.92 7.34
C ASN A 176 -1.95 -7.71 5.90
N ALA A 177 -2.76 -7.08 5.06
CA ALA A 177 -2.39 -6.73 3.69
C ALA A 177 -1.49 -5.48 3.63
N PHE A 178 -1.42 -4.67 4.70
CA PHE A 178 -0.46 -3.56 4.75
C PHE A 178 0.98 -4.08 4.71
N GLN A 179 1.84 -3.29 4.07
CA GLN A 179 3.24 -3.62 3.96
C GLN A 179 3.99 -3.30 5.26
N GLN A 180 4.97 -4.13 5.60
CA GLN A 180 5.90 -3.79 6.68
C GLN A 180 6.78 -2.60 6.27
N PRO A 181 7.16 -1.73 7.22
CA PRO A 181 8.08 -0.64 6.95
C PRO A 181 9.45 -1.17 6.54
N SER A 182 10.16 -0.46 5.67
CA SER A 182 11.53 -0.85 5.34
C SER A 182 12.47 -0.70 6.51
N LYS A 183 13.61 -1.40 6.40
CA LYS A 183 14.72 -1.25 7.34
C LYS A 183 15.18 0.21 7.45
N ARG A 184 15.22 0.93 6.32
CA ARG A 184 15.61 2.35 6.28
C ARG A 184 14.59 3.24 7.00
N ASP A 185 13.32 3.11 6.66
CA ASP A 185 12.26 3.98 7.19
C ASP A 185 12.07 3.72 8.69
N TYR A 186 12.05 2.44 9.08
CA TYR A 186 12.06 2.00 10.47
C TYR A 186 13.26 2.59 11.24
N ARG A 187 14.47 2.51 10.68
CA ARG A 187 15.67 3.06 11.31
C ARG A 187 15.60 4.57 11.45
N SER A 188 15.05 5.27 10.46
CA SER A 188 14.90 6.72 10.47
C SER A 188 13.95 7.15 11.59
N LEU A 189 12.78 6.52 11.67
CA LEU A 189 11.82 6.75 12.76
C LEU A 189 12.44 6.42 14.13
N ARG A 190 13.12 5.27 14.27
CA ARG A 190 13.77 4.87 15.53
C ARG A 190 14.87 5.83 15.96
N THR A 191 15.65 6.35 15.00
CA THR A 191 16.69 7.34 15.27
C THR A 191 16.08 8.66 15.73
N TRP A 192 14.97 9.07 15.11
CA TRP A 192 14.23 10.26 15.54
C TRP A 192 13.65 10.10 16.95
N PHE A 193 12.99 8.98 17.27
CA PHE A 193 12.50 8.66 18.61
C PHE A 193 13.63 8.70 19.65
N TRP A 194 14.81 8.17 19.31
CA TRP A 194 15.98 8.17 20.18
C TRP A 194 16.53 9.59 20.44
N ASN A 195 16.61 10.41 19.40
CA ASN A 195 17.19 11.75 19.47
C ASN A 195 16.24 12.78 20.09
N LYS A 196 14.96 12.77 19.71
CA LYS A 196 13.97 13.76 20.15
C LYS A 196 13.27 13.40 21.43
N LYS A 197 13.06 12.09 21.69
CA LYS A 197 12.24 11.59 22.81
C LYS A 197 10.94 12.40 22.95
N PRO A 198 10.05 12.33 21.95
CA PRO A 198 8.88 13.20 21.87
C PRO A 198 7.92 13.03 23.06
N LEU A 199 7.86 11.83 23.65
CA LEU A 199 6.97 11.49 24.75
C LEU A 199 7.76 11.36 26.07
N SER A 200 7.12 11.71 27.18
CA SER A 200 7.72 11.63 28.52
C SER A 200 7.71 10.21 29.09
N PHE A 201 6.72 9.39 28.70
CA PHE A 201 6.58 8.03 29.21
C PHE A 201 7.14 7.00 28.22
N GLU A 202 8.18 6.25 28.63
CA GLU A 202 8.89 5.34 27.72
C GLU A 202 8.00 4.21 27.17
N ALA A 203 7.04 3.73 27.96
CA ALA A 203 6.16 2.64 27.53
C ALA A 203 5.26 3.04 26.35
N GLU A 204 4.94 4.34 26.19
CA GLU A 204 4.22 4.84 25.01
C GLU A 204 5.08 4.80 23.75
N MET A 205 6.41 4.86 23.87
CA MET A 205 7.34 4.77 22.75
C MET A 205 7.72 3.32 22.41
N ASP A 206 7.55 2.38 23.35
CA ASP A 206 8.00 1.00 23.21
C ASP A 206 7.34 0.22 22.08
N TYR A 207 6.20 0.67 21.56
CA TYR A 207 5.56 0.05 20.40
C TYR A 207 6.52 -0.03 19.20
N ILE A 208 7.40 0.96 19.02
CA ILE A 208 8.36 0.98 17.91
C ILE A 208 9.41 -0.13 18.02
N LYS A 209 9.62 -0.72 19.20
CA LYS A 209 10.54 -1.85 19.38
C LYS A 209 9.94 -3.16 18.85
N ARG A 210 8.61 -3.25 18.71
CA ARG A 210 7.88 -4.44 18.22
C ARG A 210 7.88 -4.51 16.69
N LYS A 211 9.06 -4.73 16.09
CA LYS A 211 9.28 -4.63 14.64
C LYS A 211 8.30 -5.45 13.77
N GLU A 212 7.90 -6.64 14.23
CA GLU A 212 7.01 -7.55 13.52
C GLU A 212 5.53 -7.11 13.55
N ASP A 213 5.17 -6.24 14.48
CA ASP A 213 3.81 -5.72 14.69
C ASP A 213 3.66 -4.29 14.12
N LEU A 214 4.58 -3.87 13.25
CA LEU A 214 4.55 -2.55 12.61
C LEU A 214 4.08 -2.66 11.16
N VAL A 215 3.18 -1.74 10.78
CA VAL A 215 2.64 -1.58 9.42
C VAL A 215 2.90 -0.18 8.92
N SER A 216 3.06 -0.06 7.60
CA SER A 216 3.23 1.19 6.88
C SER A 216 1.96 1.50 6.09
N LEU A 217 1.40 2.71 6.25
CA LEU A 217 0.24 3.16 5.46
C LEU A 217 0.62 3.57 4.03
N ARG A 218 1.92 3.60 3.71
CA ARG A 218 2.40 3.86 2.35
C ARG A 218 1.89 2.78 1.39
N HIS A 219 1.16 3.23 0.38
CA HIS A 219 0.75 2.39 -0.74
C HIS A 219 1.93 2.20 -1.71
N GLY A 220 2.08 0.99 -2.25
CA GLY A 220 2.92 0.78 -3.44
C GLY A 220 4.43 0.64 -3.20
N ARG A 221 4.89 0.00 -2.12
CA ARG A 221 6.29 -0.48 -2.07
C ARG A 221 6.41 -1.71 -2.97
N GLU A 222 6.48 -1.48 -4.28
CA GLU A 222 6.62 -2.55 -5.29
C GLU A 222 8.03 -3.15 -5.34
N TRP A 223 8.95 -2.66 -4.49
CA TRP A 223 10.40 -2.84 -4.62
C TRP A 223 11.04 -3.55 -3.43
N SER A 224 10.30 -4.37 -2.67
CA SER A 224 10.79 -5.02 -1.45
C SER A 224 12.06 -5.86 -1.65
N GLY A 225 12.21 -6.50 -2.81
CA GLY A 225 13.40 -7.30 -3.16
C GLY A 225 14.66 -6.47 -3.47
N PHE A 226 14.49 -5.25 -4.01
CA PHE A 226 15.59 -4.38 -4.40
C PHE A 226 15.86 -3.25 -3.37
N ASP A 227 15.01 -3.11 -2.35
CA ASP A 227 15.11 -2.09 -1.30
C ASP A 227 16.50 -2.09 -0.64
N GLY A 228 17.10 -3.25 -0.41
CA GLY A 228 18.45 -3.36 0.15
C GLY A 228 19.55 -2.86 -0.80
N PHE A 229 19.41 -3.08 -2.11
CA PHE A 229 20.37 -2.56 -3.09
C PHE A 229 20.17 -1.06 -3.31
N ILE A 230 18.91 -0.58 -3.38
CA ILE A 230 18.61 0.85 -3.42
C ILE A 230 19.18 1.51 -2.16
N GLU A 231 18.96 0.95 -0.98
CA GLU A 231 19.49 1.49 0.27
C GLU A 231 21.02 1.59 0.22
N ASN A 232 21.70 0.56 -0.27
CA ASN A 232 23.16 0.55 -0.41
C ASN A 232 23.65 1.57 -1.45
N CYS A 233 23.01 1.66 -2.62
CA CYS A 233 23.32 2.66 -3.62
C CYS A 233 23.07 4.07 -3.09
N LEU A 234 21.91 4.31 -2.47
CA LEU A 234 21.56 5.63 -1.94
C LEU A 234 22.46 6.03 -0.77
N ARG A 235 22.93 5.08 0.03
CA ARG A 235 23.95 5.28 1.08
C ARG A 235 25.33 5.59 0.48
N ARG A 236 25.71 4.93 -0.61
CA ARG A 236 26.98 5.16 -1.31
C ARG A 236 27.01 6.49 -2.04
N VAL A 237 25.87 6.92 -2.58
CA VAL A 237 25.68 8.21 -3.24
C VAL A 237 25.28 9.30 -2.23
N HIS A 238 25.23 9.00 -0.92
CA HIS A 238 24.78 9.93 0.13
C HIS A 238 25.79 11.05 0.42
N CYS A 239 25.97 11.95 -0.54
CA CYS A 239 26.74 13.18 -0.40
C CYS A 239 25.78 14.40 -0.31
N LYS A 240 26.28 15.57 0.08
CA LYS A 240 25.52 16.84 0.06
C LYS A 240 24.83 17.13 -1.29
N PHE A 241 25.34 16.52 -2.38
CA PHE A 241 24.76 16.57 -3.71
C PHE A 241 23.41 15.83 -3.82
N THR A 242 23.25 14.65 -3.23
CA THR A 242 21.98 13.92 -3.32
C THR A 242 20.88 14.59 -2.52
N HIS A 243 21.19 15.16 -1.35
CA HIS A 243 20.21 15.98 -0.63
C HIS A 243 19.80 17.25 -1.41
N ARG A 244 20.62 17.71 -2.37
CA ARG A 244 20.30 18.84 -3.25
C ARG A 244 19.52 18.46 -4.49
N VAL A 245 19.78 17.28 -5.03
CA VAL A 245 19.09 16.78 -6.22
C VAL A 245 17.76 16.11 -5.86
N PHE A 246 17.66 15.45 -4.70
CA PHE A 246 16.50 14.63 -4.35
C PHE A 246 15.50 15.28 -3.39
N ALA A 247 15.82 16.44 -2.78
CA ALA A 247 14.86 17.20 -1.99
C ALA A 247 14.42 18.45 -2.77
N THR A 248 13.10 18.69 -2.86
CA THR A 248 12.55 19.96 -3.34
C THR A 248 12.80 21.07 -2.32
N LYS A 249 12.73 22.34 -2.74
CA LYS A 249 12.96 23.50 -1.83
C LYS A 249 12.00 23.46 -0.64
N GLU A 250 10.70 23.26 -0.90
CA GLU A 250 9.66 23.11 0.12
C GLU A 250 9.93 21.96 1.12
N LEU A 251 10.48 20.84 0.64
CA LEU A 251 10.73 19.68 1.48
C LEU A 251 11.95 19.88 2.39
N ARG A 252 12.84 20.81 2.02
CA ARG A 252 13.99 21.23 2.84
C ARG A 252 13.58 22.21 3.93
N GLU A 253 12.51 22.95 3.74
CA GLU A 253 11.95 23.88 4.72
C GLU A 253 11.17 23.17 5.83
N LYS A 254 10.80 21.89 5.63
CA LYS A 254 10.06 21.11 6.63
C LYS A 254 10.86 20.76 7.90
N THR A 255 12.19 20.80 7.86
CA THR A 255 12.99 20.52 9.05
C THR A 255 14.38 21.16 9.03
N ASP A 256 14.79 21.65 10.18
CA ASP A 256 16.16 22.07 10.45
C ASP A 256 17.03 20.99 11.10
N ASP A 257 16.51 19.76 11.29
CA ASP A 257 17.23 18.72 12.00
C ASP A 257 18.33 18.06 11.12
N PRO A 258 19.61 18.07 11.53
CA PRO A 258 20.70 17.50 10.75
C PRO A 258 20.62 15.98 10.59
N HIS A 259 19.79 15.29 11.37
CA HIS A 259 19.61 13.84 11.31
C HIS A 259 18.36 13.40 10.53
N LEU A 260 17.55 14.35 10.05
CA LEU A 260 16.32 14.07 9.33
C LEU A 260 16.46 14.50 7.87
N PHE A 261 16.42 13.53 6.96
CA PHE A 261 16.54 13.77 5.53
C PHE A 261 15.24 13.41 4.82
N TYR A 262 14.57 14.43 4.29
CA TYR A 262 13.41 14.24 3.43
C TYR A 262 13.83 14.00 1.98
N TYR A 263 13.16 13.06 1.31
CA TYR A 263 13.41 12.72 -0.09
C TYR A 263 12.13 12.82 -0.90
N SER A 264 12.19 13.50 -2.05
CA SER A 264 11.07 13.52 -2.98
C SER A 264 10.88 12.14 -3.60
N HIS A 265 9.70 11.54 -3.36
CA HIS A 265 9.30 10.23 -3.87
C HIS A 265 9.52 10.12 -5.38
N SER A 266 8.98 11.05 -6.15
CA SER A 266 9.04 11.03 -7.62
C SER A 266 10.47 11.12 -8.16
N ARG A 267 11.38 11.80 -7.47
CA ARG A 267 12.78 11.90 -7.90
C ARG A 267 13.54 10.62 -7.60
N VAL A 268 13.29 10.01 -6.44
CA VAL A 268 13.87 8.71 -6.08
C VAL A 268 13.39 7.65 -7.05
N GLU A 269 12.09 7.57 -7.34
CA GLU A 269 11.54 6.61 -8.31
C GLU A 269 12.14 6.77 -9.71
N LYS A 270 12.29 8.02 -10.19
CA LYS A 270 12.96 8.29 -11.48
C LYS A 270 14.41 7.81 -11.48
N LEU A 271 15.19 8.12 -10.43
CA LEU A 271 16.58 7.65 -10.35
C LEU A 271 16.64 6.13 -10.35
N VAL A 272 15.79 5.49 -9.54
CA VAL A 272 15.76 4.04 -9.44
C VAL A 272 15.38 3.44 -10.80
N GLY A 273 14.41 4.01 -11.50
CA GLY A 273 14.07 3.65 -12.88
C GLY A 273 15.26 3.77 -13.84
N VAL A 274 16.03 4.85 -13.77
CA VAL A 274 17.26 5.05 -14.57
C VAL A 274 18.33 4.00 -14.24
N ILE A 275 18.50 3.65 -12.97
CA ILE A 275 19.46 2.61 -12.57
C ILE A 275 19.04 1.25 -13.12
N ILE A 276 17.76 0.91 -13.05
CA ILE A 276 17.24 -0.33 -13.63
C ILE A 276 17.47 -0.37 -15.13
N THR A 277 17.08 0.68 -15.85
CA THR A 277 17.22 0.71 -17.31
C THR A 277 18.68 0.61 -17.72
N ALA A 278 19.59 1.24 -16.98
CA ALA A 278 21.03 1.11 -17.18
C ALA A 278 21.53 -0.34 -16.94
N ILE A 279 21.09 -1.01 -15.87
CA ILE A 279 21.47 -2.41 -15.59
C ILE A 279 20.98 -3.33 -16.71
N ILE A 280 19.71 -3.20 -17.12
CA ILE A 280 19.13 -3.99 -18.22
C ILE A 280 19.90 -3.72 -19.52
N PHE A 281 20.18 -2.47 -19.85
CA PHE A 281 20.94 -2.10 -21.03
C PHE A 281 22.35 -2.72 -21.03
N ILE A 282 23.07 -2.65 -19.91
CA ILE A 282 24.39 -3.27 -19.77
C ILE A 282 24.29 -4.79 -19.99
N LEU A 283 23.32 -5.46 -19.36
CA LEU A 283 23.12 -6.90 -19.53
C LEU A 283 22.75 -7.29 -20.97
N LEU A 284 22.05 -6.43 -21.71
CA LEU A 284 21.76 -6.68 -23.13
C LEU A 284 23.00 -6.55 -24.02
N VAL A 285 23.85 -5.54 -23.78
CA VAL A 285 24.99 -5.22 -24.65
C VAL A 285 26.23 -6.06 -24.33
N LEU A 286 26.49 -6.34 -23.05
CA LEU A 286 27.73 -6.97 -22.59
C LEU A 286 27.99 -8.33 -23.27
N PRO A 287 26.99 -9.20 -23.53
CA PRO A 287 27.25 -10.49 -24.16
C PRO A 287 27.59 -10.37 -25.63
N VAL A 288 27.04 -9.38 -26.34
CA VAL A 288 27.41 -9.08 -27.71
C VAL A 288 28.88 -8.64 -27.78
N VAL A 289 29.32 -7.80 -26.84
CA VAL A 289 30.72 -7.37 -26.75
C VAL A 289 31.65 -8.51 -26.34
N ALA A 290 31.23 -9.34 -25.37
CA ALA A 290 32.00 -10.50 -24.93
C ALA A 290 32.19 -11.51 -26.08
N MET A 291 31.13 -11.76 -26.85
CA MET A 291 31.19 -12.60 -28.04
C MET A 291 32.11 -12.02 -29.10
N TYR A 292 31.99 -10.72 -29.40
CA TYR A 292 32.88 -10.06 -30.37
C TYR A 292 34.36 -10.21 -29.99
N LYS A 293 34.70 -10.05 -28.71
CA LYS A 293 36.07 -10.23 -28.21
C LYS A 293 36.55 -11.68 -28.29
N LEU A 294 35.69 -12.65 -27.96
CA LEU A 294 36.01 -14.07 -28.04
C LEU A 294 36.28 -14.50 -29.49
N THR A 295 35.46 -14.01 -30.43
CA THR A 295 35.62 -14.31 -31.86
C THR A 295 36.82 -13.58 -32.50
N SER A 296 37.18 -12.37 -32.05
CA SER A 296 38.27 -11.61 -32.68
C SER A 296 39.68 -11.98 -32.21
N VAL A 297 39.84 -12.63 -31.05
CA VAL A 297 41.16 -12.82 -30.40
C VAL A 297 41.68 -14.27 -30.47
N GLY A 298 40.85 -15.24 -30.84
CA GLY A 298 41.29 -16.56 -31.27
C GLY A 298 41.60 -17.56 -30.15
N ASP A 299 40.77 -18.60 -30.03
CA ASP A 299 41.20 -20.00 -29.95
C ASP A 299 40.01 -20.97 -30.09
N ARG A 300 40.25 -22.16 -30.63
CA ARG A 300 39.24 -23.10 -31.18
C ARG A 300 38.34 -23.82 -30.16
N ASN A 301 38.44 -23.52 -28.87
CA ASN A 301 37.48 -23.96 -27.83
C ASN A 301 36.22 -23.07 -27.75
N SER A 302 36.11 -22.08 -28.65
CA SER A 302 35.18 -20.95 -28.57
C SER A 302 33.68 -21.28 -28.58
N THR A 303 33.22 -22.40 -29.14
CA THR A 303 31.77 -22.64 -29.26
C THR A 303 31.13 -23.03 -27.92
N PHE A 304 31.79 -23.91 -27.15
CA PHE A 304 31.30 -24.28 -25.82
C PHE A 304 31.43 -23.11 -24.84
N ASP A 305 32.51 -22.32 -24.93
CA ASP A 305 32.69 -21.10 -24.12
C ASP A 305 31.67 -20.02 -24.48
N ALA A 306 31.37 -19.85 -25.77
CA ALA A 306 30.31 -18.97 -26.25
C ALA A 306 28.95 -19.40 -25.70
N VAL A 307 28.59 -20.69 -25.84
CA VAL A 307 27.34 -21.23 -25.28
C VAL A 307 27.28 -21.05 -23.75
N GLY A 308 28.41 -21.20 -23.05
CA GLY A 308 28.50 -20.91 -21.61
C GLY A 308 28.19 -19.44 -21.28
N ILE A 309 28.83 -18.50 -21.98
CA ILE A 309 28.60 -17.05 -21.84
C ILE A 309 27.12 -16.71 -22.11
N LEU A 310 26.55 -17.25 -23.20
CA LEU A 310 25.13 -17.11 -23.56
C LEU A 310 24.20 -17.51 -22.42
N VAL A 311 24.39 -18.71 -21.87
CA VAL A 311 23.55 -19.25 -20.79
C VAL A 311 23.68 -18.38 -19.53
N VAL A 312 24.91 -18.03 -19.14
CA VAL A 312 25.16 -17.21 -17.95
C VAL A 312 24.50 -15.84 -18.08
N PHE A 313 24.68 -15.14 -19.19
CA PHE A 313 24.09 -13.81 -19.36
C PHE A 313 22.58 -13.83 -19.56
N THR A 314 22.03 -14.88 -20.19
CA THR A 314 20.58 -15.10 -20.24
C THR A 314 20.02 -15.27 -18.83
N LEU A 315 20.66 -16.09 -17.98
CA LEU A 315 20.24 -16.27 -16.59
C LEU A 315 20.35 -14.97 -15.78
N LEU A 316 21.45 -14.21 -15.95
CA LEU A 316 21.62 -12.91 -15.29
C LEU A 316 20.58 -11.89 -15.75
N PHE A 317 20.24 -11.86 -17.04
CA PHE A 317 19.19 -11.01 -17.59
C PHE A 317 17.82 -11.37 -17.03
N SER A 318 17.44 -12.65 -17.04
CA SER A 318 16.17 -13.12 -16.47
C SER A 318 16.11 -12.85 -14.96
N ALA A 319 17.20 -13.06 -14.23
CA ALA A 319 17.29 -12.76 -12.80
C ALA A 319 17.17 -11.26 -12.54
N ALA A 320 17.89 -10.42 -13.29
CA ALA A 320 17.80 -8.97 -13.18
C ALA A 320 16.38 -8.48 -13.52
N MET A 321 15.77 -8.95 -14.59
CA MET A 321 14.40 -8.58 -14.93
C MET A 321 13.42 -9.03 -13.85
N SER A 322 13.53 -10.26 -13.34
CA SER A 322 12.64 -10.77 -12.29
C SER A 322 12.81 -10.08 -10.94
N LEU A 323 14.02 -9.63 -10.59
CA LEU A 323 14.31 -9.03 -9.29
C LEU A 323 14.15 -7.51 -9.31
N LEU A 324 14.40 -6.87 -10.45
CA LEU A 324 14.40 -5.42 -10.58
C LEU A 324 13.07 -4.90 -11.11
N THR A 325 12.37 -5.66 -11.94
CA THR A 325 11.14 -5.18 -12.60
C THR A 325 9.90 -5.90 -12.10
N LYS A 326 8.73 -5.29 -12.34
CA LYS A 326 7.41 -5.88 -12.06
C LYS A 326 6.98 -6.87 -13.16
N ALA A 327 7.93 -7.44 -13.89
CA ALA A 327 7.60 -8.29 -15.02
C ALA A 327 6.82 -9.52 -14.56
N ARG A 328 5.65 -9.74 -15.16
CA ARG A 328 4.86 -10.95 -14.91
C ARG A 328 5.61 -12.17 -15.41
N ARG A 329 5.26 -13.36 -14.88
CA ARG A 329 5.91 -14.62 -15.27
C ARG A 329 5.96 -14.80 -16.80
N HIS A 330 4.87 -14.48 -17.51
CA HIS A 330 4.83 -14.58 -18.97
C HIS A 330 5.67 -13.52 -19.70
N GLU A 331 5.79 -12.31 -19.15
CA GLU A 331 6.64 -11.25 -19.70
C GLU A 331 8.12 -11.65 -19.56
N LEU A 332 8.50 -12.24 -18.42
CA LEU A 332 9.83 -12.79 -18.19
C LEU A 332 10.17 -13.89 -19.21
N PHE A 333 9.24 -14.82 -19.47
CA PHE A 333 9.44 -15.87 -20.46
C PHE A 333 9.59 -15.31 -21.88
N ALA A 334 8.72 -14.39 -22.27
CA ALA A 334 8.78 -13.76 -23.60
C ALA A 334 10.09 -12.99 -23.80
N ALA A 335 10.50 -12.18 -22.81
CA ALA A 335 11.74 -11.42 -22.87
C ALA A 335 12.98 -12.31 -22.90
N SER A 336 13.01 -13.37 -22.09
CA SER A 336 14.12 -14.32 -22.06
C SER A 336 14.23 -15.09 -23.38
N ALA A 337 13.09 -15.51 -23.96
CA ALA A 337 13.07 -16.18 -25.26
C ALA A 337 13.54 -15.26 -26.39
N ALA A 338 13.07 -14.01 -26.42
CA ALA A 338 13.51 -13.01 -27.39
C ALA A 338 15.02 -12.73 -27.27
N TYR A 339 15.52 -12.62 -26.04
CA TYR A 339 16.93 -12.40 -25.77
C TYR A 339 17.80 -13.61 -26.20
N CYS A 340 17.39 -14.83 -25.86
CA CYS A 340 18.03 -16.05 -26.35
C CYS A 340 18.09 -16.09 -27.87
N ALA A 341 16.97 -15.80 -28.55
CA ALA A 341 16.89 -15.83 -30.00
C ALA A 341 17.90 -14.86 -30.63
N VAL A 342 18.00 -13.62 -30.11
CA VAL A 342 18.98 -12.63 -30.58
C VAL A 342 20.40 -13.16 -30.43
N LEU A 343 20.77 -13.66 -29.25
CA LEU A 343 22.14 -14.12 -29.03
C LEU A 343 22.48 -15.40 -29.83
N VAL A 344 21.51 -16.30 -30.05
CA VAL A 344 21.67 -17.50 -30.90
C VAL A 344 21.87 -17.12 -32.38
N VAL A 345 21.17 -16.10 -32.88
CA VAL A 345 21.40 -15.58 -34.23
C VAL A 345 22.81 -14.97 -34.34
N PHE A 346 23.26 -14.25 -33.31
CA PHE A 346 24.62 -13.71 -33.28
C PHE A 346 25.68 -14.81 -33.37
N ILE A 347 25.60 -15.89 -32.59
CA ILE A 347 26.57 -17.00 -32.67
C ILE A 347 26.51 -17.73 -34.03
N SER A 348 25.32 -17.88 -34.61
CA SER A 348 25.15 -18.49 -35.93
C SER A 348 25.82 -17.66 -37.04
N ASN A 349 25.75 -16.33 -36.95
CA ASN A 349 26.39 -15.45 -37.93
C ASN A 349 27.92 -15.50 -37.83
N PHE A 350 28.48 -15.55 -36.62
CA PHE A 350 29.94 -15.67 -36.45
C PHE A 350 30.48 -17.06 -36.82
N SER A 351 29.67 -18.11 -36.66
CA SER A 351 30.05 -19.48 -37.05
C SER A 351 30.13 -19.68 -38.58
N ASN A 352 29.51 -18.79 -39.38
CA ASN A 352 29.37 -18.93 -40.83
C ASN A 352 30.32 -18.02 -41.66
N ASP A 353 31.33 -17.36 -41.08
CA ASP A 353 32.30 -16.53 -41.83
C ASP A 353 33.19 -17.42 -42.75
N PRO A 354 33.19 -17.24 -44.11
CA PRO A 354 33.84 -18.13 -45.08
C PRO A 354 35.37 -18.26 -44.97
N ARG A 355 36.03 -17.51 -44.08
CA ARG A 355 37.46 -17.68 -43.79
C ARG A 355 37.80 -19.01 -43.12
N PHE A 356 36.78 -19.82 -42.79
CA PHE A 356 36.90 -21.16 -42.22
C PHE A 356 36.64 -22.32 -43.20
N SER A 357 36.39 -22.05 -44.49
CA SER A 357 36.02 -23.09 -45.47
C SER A 357 37.16 -23.54 -46.41
N THR A 358 38.43 -23.39 -46.01
CA THR A 358 39.55 -23.93 -46.82
C THR A 358 40.46 -24.83 -46.00
N ASN A 359 40.77 -25.97 -46.61
CA ASN A 359 41.67 -27.05 -46.21
C ASN A 359 41.10 -28.13 -45.28
N ASP A 360 40.11 -28.87 -45.78
CA ASP A 360 40.12 -30.33 -45.63
C ASP A 360 39.80 -30.95 -47.00
N GLY A 361 40.87 -31.29 -47.71
CA GLY A 361 40.82 -31.79 -49.08
C GLY A 361 42.21 -32.24 -49.52
N GLN A 362 42.73 -33.28 -48.87
CA GLN A 362 43.71 -34.20 -49.44
C GLN A 362 43.52 -35.60 -48.89
#